data_AF-A0A846CQ32-F1
#
_entry.id   AF-A0A846CQ32-F1
#
_cell.length_a   1.000
_cell.length_b   1.000
_cell.length_c   1.000
_cell.angle_alpha   90.00
_cell.angle_beta   90.00
_cell.angle_gamma   90.00
#
_symmetry.space_group_name_H-M   'P 1'
#
loop_
_entity.id
_entity.type
_entity.pdbx_description
1 polymer ?
#
loop_
_entity_poly.entity_id
_entity_poly.type
_entity_poly.pdbx_seq_one_letter_code
_entity_poly.pdbx_strand_id
1 'polypeptide(L)'
;MLDSGSHLVIHGASKQGKTMLRRKNLPDGKCIKVQCTNRTDISHIYSEIIRHAKVNVSTEITNKISGSADAKGTVPGLELKGVLNIGRQEKHGFQGFSLDNINYIAEVIQKTNKKVVIEDFHYLSKEVKEKLSFDLKVFRDCSVSFIIMGVWSEDNILSYYNRDLSRRIEEIDVRWKNEELEKVLEMGERKLQISFSDNIKKSILDDSNGNVGLLQLIAGKVCLASGITDNNSRSNRTISNINSLANCR
;
A
#
# COMPACT_ATOMS: atom_id res chain seq x y z
N MET A 1 -5.90 -8.56 -12.66
CA MET A 1 -5.49 -8.81 -11.26
C MET A 1 -6.32 -7.97 -10.28
N LEU A 2 -6.31 -6.63 -10.32
CA LEU A 2 -7.06 -5.81 -9.34
C LEU A 2 -8.61 -5.77 -9.51
N ASP A 3 -9.16 -6.52 -10.45
CA ASP A 3 -10.56 -6.44 -10.88
C ASP A 3 -11.36 -7.76 -10.70
N SER A 4 -10.75 -8.79 -10.10
CA SER A 4 -11.39 -10.10 -9.88
C SER A 4 -12.41 -10.12 -8.73
N GLY A 5 -12.67 -8.97 -8.11
CA GLY A 5 -13.42 -8.85 -6.85
C GLY A 5 -12.73 -9.45 -5.63
N SER A 6 -11.59 -10.14 -5.80
CA SER A 6 -10.84 -10.78 -4.70
C SER A 6 -10.11 -9.80 -3.81
N HIS A 7 -9.99 -10.17 -2.54
CA HIS A 7 -9.03 -9.52 -1.66
C HIS A 7 -7.64 -9.80 -2.21
N LEU A 8 -6.78 -8.79 -2.18
CA LEU A 8 -5.40 -8.93 -2.61
C LEU A 8 -4.51 -8.87 -1.38
N VAL A 9 -3.64 -9.85 -1.21
CA VAL A 9 -2.60 -9.84 -0.19
C VAL A 9 -1.27 -9.54 -0.87
N ILE A 10 -0.53 -8.55 -0.37
CA ILE A 10 0.83 -8.23 -0.82
C ILE A 10 1.77 -8.38 0.37
N HIS A 11 2.58 -9.43 0.37
CA HIS A 11 3.47 -9.76 1.49
C HIS A 11 4.91 -9.98 1.02
N GLY A 12 5.78 -10.36 1.97
CA GLY A 12 7.21 -10.48 1.77
C GLY A 12 8.01 -9.64 2.77
N ALA A 13 9.33 -9.83 2.80
CA ALA A 13 10.21 -9.19 3.77
C ALA A 13 10.15 -7.64 3.72
N SER A 14 10.63 -6.99 4.80
CA SER A 14 10.72 -5.53 4.85
C SER A 14 11.60 -4.99 3.72
N LYS A 15 11.27 -3.79 3.22
CA LYS A 15 12.01 -3.08 2.15
C LYS A 15 12.11 -3.80 0.79
N GLN A 16 11.22 -4.77 0.51
CA GLN A 16 11.17 -5.47 -0.79
C GLN A 16 10.42 -4.75 -1.91
N GLY A 17 9.90 -3.54 -1.66
CA GLY A 17 9.17 -2.77 -2.68
C GLY A 17 7.66 -3.01 -2.71
N LYS A 18 7.06 -3.67 -1.70
CA LYS A 18 5.60 -3.86 -1.58
C LYS A 18 4.81 -2.56 -1.77
N THR A 19 5.18 -1.50 -1.06
CA THR A 19 4.54 -0.18 -1.17
C THR A 19 4.69 0.40 -2.57
N MET A 20 5.88 0.29 -3.18
CA MET A 20 6.13 0.77 -4.55
C MET A 20 5.28 0.01 -5.58
N LEU A 21 5.17 -1.31 -5.45
CA LEU A 21 4.30 -2.15 -6.28
C LEU A 21 2.85 -1.67 -6.19
N ARG A 22 2.36 -1.44 -4.97
CA ARG A 22 1.02 -0.90 -4.76
C ARG A 22 0.87 0.51 -5.34
N ARG A 23 1.80 1.45 -5.12
CA ARG A 23 1.63 2.85 -5.62
C ARG A 23 1.66 2.94 -7.15
N LYS A 24 2.45 2.10 -7.80
CA LYS A 24 2.53 2.03 -9.27
C LYS A 24 1.21 1.60 -9.90
N ASN A 25 0.48 0.70 -9.27
CA ASN A 25 -0.78 0.16 -9.80
C ASN A 25 -2.03 0.83 -9.19
N LEU A 26 -1.92 1.37 -7.98
CA LEU A 26 -2.98 2.03 -7.23
C LEU A 26 -2.40 3.26 -6.48
N PRO A 27 -2.51 4.46 -7.07
CA PRO A 27 -2.05 5.71 -6.47
C PRO A 27 -2.76 6.02 -5.15
N ASP A 28 -2.10 6.72 -4.23
CA ASP A 28 -2.63 6.99 -2.87
C ASP A 28 -3.99 7.71 -2.88
N GLY A 29 -4.24 8.58 -3.86
CA GLY A 29 -5.53 9.29 -3.99
C GLY A 29 -6.73 8.37 -4.25
N LYS A 30 -6.50 7.14 -4.73
CA LYS A 30 -7.52 6.12 -5.00
C LYS A 30 -7.67 5.11 -3.84
N CYS A 31 -7.01 5.36 -2.71
CA CYS A 31 -7.01 4.48 -1.56
C CYS A 31 -7.70 5.13 -0.35
N ILE A 32 -8.37 4.30 0.45
CA ILE A 32 -8.54 4.52 1.88
C ILE A 32 -7.47 3.67 2.56
N LYS A 33 -6.48 4.31 3.19
CA LYS A 33 -5.36 3.60 3.83
C LYS A 33 -5.56 3.56 5.33
N VAL A 34 -5.38 2.38 5.92
CA VAL A 34 -5.35 2.18 7.37
C VAL A 34 -3.98 1.59 7.72
N GLN A 35 -3.21 2.35 8.49
CA GLN A 35 -1.88 1.95 8.94
C GLN A 35 -2.01 1.24 10.29
N CYS A 36 -1.64 -0.04 10.36
CA CYS A 36 -1.75 -0.82 11.58
C CYS A 36 -0.50 -0.69 12.47
N THR A 37 -0.72 -0.81 13.78
CA THR A 37 0.30 -0.90 14.82
C THR A 37 -0.09 -2.03 15.79
N ASN A 38 0.78 -2.34 16.76
CA ASN A 38 0.48 -3.32 17.80
C ASN A 38 -0.65 -2.90 18.78
N ARG A 39 -1.14 -1.66 18.67
CA ARG A 39 -2.27 -1.13 19.44
C ARG A 39 -3.56 -1.03 18.62
N THR A 40 -3.51 -1.36 17.33
CA THR A 40 -4.66 -1.25 16.44
C THR A 40 -5.64 -2.40 16.74
N ASP A 41 -6.86 -2.03 17.13
CA ASP A 41 -8.00 -2.94 17.25
C ASP A 41 -8.94 -2.84 16.03
N ILE A 42 -9.96 -3.70 15.99
CA ILE A 42 -10.91 -3.75 14.88
C ILE A 42 -11.73 -2.46 14.76
N SER A 43 -12.11 -1.87 15.89
CA SER A 43 -12.88 -0.63 15.96
C SER A 43 -12.11 0.55 15.38
N HIS A 44 -10.81 0.61 15.64
CA HIS A 44 -9.92 1.62 15.08
C HIS A 44 -9.84 1.50 13.56
N ILE A 45 -9.70 0.28 13.02
CA ILE A 45 -9.67 0.04 11.57
C ILE A 45 -10.93 0.60 10.90
N TYR A 46 -12.11 0.27 11.45
CA TYR A 46 -13.38 0.71 10.89
C TYR A 46 -13.64 2.20 11.06
N SER A 47 -13.23 2.77 12.20
CA SER A 47 -13.31 4.21 12.44
C SER A 47 -12.47 4.99 11.43
N GLU A 48 -11.25 4.54 11.14
CA GLU A 48 -10.38 5.17 10.14
C GLU A 48 -10.95 5.07 8.73
N ILE A 49 -11.50 3.90 8.36
CA ILE A 49 -12.17 3.72 7.06
C ILE A 49 -13.32 4.72 6.90
N ILE A 50 -14.22 4.79 7.88
CA ILE A 50 -15.37 5.70 7.85
C ILE A 50 -14.90 7.16 7.81
N ARG A 51 -13.91 7.53 8.63
CA ARG A 51 -13.35 8.89 8.67
C ARG A 51 -12.84 9.31 7.30
N HIS A 52 -12.01 8.47 6.68
CA HIS A 52 -11.49 8.74 5.34
C HIS A 52 -12.61 8.77 4.28
N ALA A 53 -13.56 7.84 4.33
CA ALA A 53 -14.68 7.81 3.40
C ALA A 53 -15.52 9.09 3.44
N LYS A 54 -15.83 9.60 4.64
CA LYS A 54 -16.59 10.86 4.82
C LYS A 54 -15.86 12.08 4.25
N VAL A 55 -14.55 12.19 4.49
CA VAL A 55 -13.72 13.27 3.91
C VAL A 55 -13.68 13.20 2.37
N ASN A 56 -13.71 11.99 1.81
CA ASN A 56 -13.72 11.83 0.35
C ASN A 56 -15.08 12.22 -0.26
N VAL A 57 -16.19 11.83 0.38
CA VAL A 57 -17.53 12.19 -0.11
C VAL A 57 -17.74 13.71 -0.09
N SER A 58 -17.31 14.41 0.96
CA SER A 58 -17.45 15.88 1.05
C SER A 58 -16.66 16.63 -0.02
N THR A 59 -15.46 16.16 -0.38
CA THR A 59 -14.62 16.78 -1.41
C THR A 59 -15.16 16.57 -2.82
N GLU A 60 -15.69 15.38 -3.16
CA GLU A 60 -16.31 15.15 -4.47
C GLU A 60 -17.55 16.00 -4.71
N ILE A 61 -18.39 16.20 -3.68
CA ILE A 61 -19.56 17.07 -3.76
C ILE A 61 -19.12 18.52 -4.03
N THR A 62 -18.09 18.99 -3.32
CA THR A 62 -17.57 20.36 -3.48
C THR A 62 -17.06 20.59 -4.90
N ASN A 63 -16.34 19.62 -5.48
CA ASN A 63 -15.83 19.72 -6.85
C ASN A 63 -16.92 19.62 -7.93
N LYS A 64 -17.99 18.84 -7.69
CA LYS A 64 -19.14 18.81 -8.61
C LYS A 64 -19.94 20.11 -8.59
N ILE A 65 -20.04 20.77 -7.43
CA ILE A 65 -20.72 22.06 -7.28
C ILE A 65 -19.89 23.20 -7.91
N SER A 66 -18.57 23.17 -7.79
CA SER A 66 -17.69 24.17 -8.43
C SER A 66 -17.54 23.97 -9.93
N GLY A 67 -17.67 22.73 -10.42
CA GLY A 67 -17.66 22.40 -11.86
C GLY A 67 -18.94 22.79 -12.62
N SER A 68 -20.01 23.19 -11.93
CA SER A 68 -21.24 23.71 -12.54
C SER A 68 -21.38 25.24 -12.40
N ALA A 69 -20.30 25.95 -12.10
CA ALA A 69 -20.28 27.39 -11.87
C ALA A 69 -20.38 28.23 -13.16
N ASP A 70 -21.22 27.78 -14.11
CA ASP A 70 -21.82 28.59 -15.17
C ASP A 70 -23.24 28.09 -15.47
N ALA A 71 -24.05 27.86 -14.43
CA ALA A 71 -25.50 27.75 -14.59
C ALA A 71 -26.20 28.20 -13.31
N LYS A 72 -26.74 29.42 -13.33
CA LYS A 72 -27.80 29.85 -12.42
C LYS A 72 -29.03 28.98 -12.68
N GLY A 73 -29.11 27.81 -12.05
CA GLY A 73 -30.22 26.89 -12.24
C GLY A 73 -30.32 25.92 -11.08
N THR A 74 -31.32 26.12 -10.23
CA THR A 74 -31.76 25.14 -9.24
C THR A 74 -32.11 23.84 -9.98
N VAL A 75 -31.34 22.77 -9.80
CA VAL A 75 -31.62 21.47 -10.44
C VAL A 75 -32.76 20.79 -9.67
N PRO A 76 -33.97 20.63 -10.24
CA PRO A 76 -35.08 19.94 -9.58
C PRO A 76 -34.92 18.44 -9.81
N GLY A 77 -34.91 17.63 -8.74
CA GLY A 77 -35.08 16.17 -8.83
C GLY A 77 -33.88 15.31 -8.44
N LEU A 78 -32.76 15.87 -8.00
CA LEU A 78 -31.71 15.08 -7.37
C LEU A 78 -31.94 15.06 -5.86
N GLU A 79 -32.37 13.92 -5.31
CA GLU A 79 -32.57 13.69 -3.88
C GLU A 79 -31.24 13.83 -3.10
N LEU A 80 -30.83 15.07 -2.86
CA LEU A 80 -29.68 15.44 -2.05
C LEU A 80 -29.91 15.21 -0.54
N LYS A 81 -31.05 14.65 -0.13
CA LYS A 81 -31.39 14.42 1.29
C LYS A 81 -30.50 13.36 1.96
N GLY A 82 -30.05 12.34 1.23
CA GLY A 82 -29.22 11.26 1.79
C GLY A 82 -27.78 11.68 2.13
N VAL A 83 -27.27 12.69 1.43
CA VAL A 83 -25.86 13.09 1.52
C VAL A 83 -25.67 14.35 2.38
N LEU A 84 -26.63 15.29 2.35
CA LEU A 84 -26.64 16.46 3.25
C LEU A 84 -26.85 16.08 4.73
N ASN A 85 -27.47 14.92 5.01
CA ASN A 85 -27.59 14.40 6.38
C ASN A 85 -26.24 13.94 6.96
N ILE A 86 -25.24 13.64 6.13
CA ILE A 86 -23.90 13.24 6.60
C ILE A 86 -23.07 14.46 7.03
N GLY A 87 -23.34 15.63 6.46
CA GLY A 87 -22.59 16.86 6.72
C GLY A 87 -23.26 17.88 7.66
N ARG A 88 -24.58 17.79 7.90
CA ARG A 88 -25.33 18.81 8.67
C ARG A 88 -25.83 18.33 10.05
N GLN A 89 -25.57 17.08 10.43
CA GLN A 89 -25.75 16.64 11.82
C GLN A 89 -24.48 16.85 12.65
N GLU A 90 -24.08 18.12 12.82
CA GLU A 90 -23.34 18.55 14.01
C GLU A 90 -24.27 19.46 14.80
N LYS A 91 -25.00 18.88 15.76
CA LYS A 91 -25.54 19.50 17.01
C LYS A 91 -26.68 18.73 17.69
N HIS A 92 -27.06 17.55 17.20
CA HIS A 92 -27.74 16.54 18.01
C HIS A 92 -26.84 15.30 18.11
N GLY A 93 -26.75 14.70 19.29
CA GLY A 93 -25.72 13.75 19.69
C GLY A 93 -25.44 12.64 18.69
N PHE A 94 -24.20 12.15 18.72
CA PHE A 94 -23.74 10.91 18.07
C PHE A 94 -24.77 9.78 18.26
N GLN A 95 -25.68 9.61 17.32
CA GLN A 95 -26.62 8.50 17.32
C GLN A 95 -26.06 7.40 16.42
N GLY A 96 -25.24 6.53 17.05
CA GLY A 96 -25.10 5.12 16.70
C GLY A 96 -24.56 4.76 15.30
N PHE A 97 -23.30 5.08 15.00
CA PHE A 97 -22.57 4.21 14.06
C PHE A 97 -22.18 2.95 14.82
N SER A 98 -22.87 1.84 14.57
CA SER A 98 -22.37 0.54 15.04
C SER A 98 -21.21 0.17 14.12
N LEU A 99 -20.00 0.28 14.67
CA LEU A 99 -18.78 -0.26 14.06
C LEU A 99 -18.89 -1.78 13.87
N ASP A 100 -19.88 -2.41 14.50
CA ASP A 100 -20.20 -3.83 14.41
C ASP A 100 -21.05 -4.17 13.18
N ASN A 101 -21.62 -3.17 12.48
CA ASN A 101 -22.39 -3.40 11.27
C ASN A 101 -21.51 -3.32 10.01
N ILE A 102 -20.96 -4.46 9.60
CA ILE A 102 -20.10 -4.60 8.43
C ILE A 102 -20.79 -4.18 7.12
N ASN A 103 -22.11 -4.45 6.97
CA ASN A 103 -22.86 -4.05 5.78
C ASN A 103 -22.89 -2.53 5.62
N TYR A 104 -23.10 -1.80 6.73
CA TYR A 104 -23.05 -0.33 6.72
C TYR A 104 -21.68 0.19 6.31
N ILE A 105 -20.60 -0.39 6.86
CA ILE A 105 -19.23 0.00 6.50
C ILE A 105 -18.98 -0.27 5.00
N ALA A 106 -19.46 -1.39 4.47
CA ALA A 106 -19.35 -1.73 3.06
C ALA A 106 -20.05 -0.69 2.17
N GLU A 107 -21.29 -0.30 2.50
CA GLU A 107 -22.01 0.76 1.77
C GLU A 107 -21.26 2.10 1.78
N VAL A 108 -20.65 2.45 2.92
CA VAL A 108 -19.83 3.67 3.05
C VAL A 108 -18.61 3.59 2.14
N ILE A 109 -17.91 2.46 2.08
CA ILE A 109 -16.75 2.26 1.21
C ILE A 109 -17.17 2.38 -0.27
N GLN A 110 -18.26 1.70 -0.68
CA GLN A 110 -18.75 1.70 -2.06
C GLN A 110 -19.01 3.11 -2.59
N LYS A 111 -19.54 4.01 -1.75
CA LYS A 111 -19.81 5.42 -2.11
C LYS A 111 -18.55 6.23 -2.45
N THR A 112 -17.36 5.75 -2.10
CA THR A 112 -16.09 6.47 -2.33
C THR A 112 -15.41 6.15 -3.64
N ASN A 113 -15.78 5.03 -4.29
CA ASN A 113 -15.05 4.46 -5.42
C ASN A 113 -13.53 4.29 -5.19
N LYS A 114 -13.11 4.13 -3.91
CA LYS A 114 -11.72 3.88 -3.51
C LYS A 114 -11.54 2.44 -3.04
N LYS A 115 -10.32 1.93 -3.20
CA LYS A 115 -9.93 0.63 -2.62
C LYS A 115 -9.49 0.82 -1.17
N VAL A 116 -9.83 -0.11 -0.29
CA VAL A 116 -9.34 -0.10 1.09
C VAL A 116 -8.01 -0.84 1.15
N VAL A 117 -7.01 -0.22 1.78
CA VAL A 117 -5.67 -0.77 1.96
C VAL A 117 -5.35 -0.84 3.45
N ILE A 118 -5.09 -2.04 3.95
CA ILE A 118 -4.61 -2.29 5.31
C ILE A 118 -3.10 -2.48 5.26
N GLU A 119 -2.34 -1.53 5.79
CA GLU A 119 -0.87 -1.54 5.81
C GLU A 119 -0.36 -2.05 7.16
N ASP A 120 0.78 -2.75 7.14
CA ASP A 120 1.43 -3.37 8.29
C ASP A 120 0.54 -4.31 9.13
N PHE A 121 -0.26 -5.12 8.44
CA PHE A 121 -1.16 -6.12 9.02
C PHE A 121 -0.48 -7.09 10.01
N HIS A 122 0.82 -7.36 9.83
CA HIS A 122 1.60 -8.23 10.70
C HIS A 122 1.64 -7.78 12.17
N TYR A 123 1.50 -6.48 12.46
CA TYR A 123 1.45 -5.97 13.83
C TYR A 123 0.13 -6.24 14.57
N LEU A 124 -0.95 -6.56 13.86
CA LEU A 124 -2.23 -6.85 14.49
C LEU A 124 -2.12 -8.10 15.38
N SER A 125 -2.84 -8.06 16.51
CA SER A 125 -2.96 -9.24 17.38
C SER A 125 -3.67 -10.37 16.65
N LYS A 126 -3.46 -11.61 17.11
CA LYS A 126 -4.13 -12.79 16.56
C LYS A 126 -5.65 -12.63 16.55
N GLU A 127 -6.21 -12.12 17.64
CA GLU A 127 -7.65 -11.86 17.78
C GLU A 127 -8.17 -10.88 16.72
N VAL A 128 -7.46 -9.78 16.46
CA VAL A 128 -7.88 -8.80 15.46
C VAL A 128 -7.75 -9.37 14.04
N LYS A 129 -6.69 -10.16 13.76
CA LYS A 129 -6.53 -10.86 12.49
C LYS A 129 -7.66 -11.85 12.23
N GLU A 130 -8.09 -12.58 13.25
CA GLU A 130 -9.24 -13.50 13.18
C GLU A 130 -10.54 -12.73 12.88
N LYS A 131 -10.89 -11.73 13.70
CA LYS A 131 -12.10 -10.90 13.49
C LYS A 131 -12.14 -10.30 12.09
N LEU A 132 -11.05 -9.65 11.68
CA LEU A 132 -10.95 -9.07 10.34
C LEU A 132 -11.09 -10.14 9.24
N SER A 133 -10.56 -11.34 9.43
CA SER A 133 -10.71 -12.43 8.44
C SER A 133 -12.17 -12.92 8.30
N PHE A 134 -12.95 -12.91 9.37
CA PHE A 134 -14.40 -13.15 9.28
C PHE A 134 -15.12 -12.00 8.57
N ASP A 135 -14.78 -10.77 8.90
CA ASP A 135 -15.42 -9.59 8.32
C ASP A 135 -15.09 -9.42 6.84
N LEU A 136 -13.87 -9.76 6.39
CA LEU A 136 -13.48 -9.76 4.98
C LEU A 136 -14.40 -10.63 4.13
N LYS A 137 -14.86 -11.79 4.63
CA LYS A 137 -15.84 -12.62 3.94
C LYS A 137 -17.12 -11.84 3.68
N VAL A 138 -17.65 -11.17 4.71
CA VAL A 138 -18.87 -10.37 4.61
C VAL A 138 -18.67 -9.20 3.65
N PHE A 139 -17.55 -8.48 3.75
CA PHE A 139 -17.20 -7.42 2.81
C PHE A 139 -17.19 -7.91 1.35
N ARG A 140 -16.65 -9.10 1.09
CA ARG A 140 -16.67 -9.70 -0.24
C ARG A 140 -18.08 -9.97 -0.73
N ASP A 141 -18.94 -10.51 0.12
CA ASP A 141 -20.35 -10.75 -0.21
C ASP A 141 -21.08 -9.42 -0.50
N CYS A 142 -20.63 -8.32 0.11
CA CYS A 142 -21.03 -6.94 -0.22
C CYS A 142 -20.25 -6.32 -1.39
N SER A 143 -19.55 -7.09 -2.24
CA SER A 143 -18.76 -6.57 -3.38
C SER A 143 -17.68 -5.54 -3.00
N VAL A 144 -17.16 -5.58 -1.76
CA VAL A 144 -16.04 -4.77 -1.30
C VAL A 144 -14.81 -5.67 -1.15
N SER A 145 -13.74 -5.31 -1.86
CA SER A 145 -12.45 -5.99 -1.75
C SER A 145 -11.40 -5.11 -1.09
N PHE A 146 -10.47 -5.76 -0.39
CA PHE A 146 -9.42 -5.13 0.41
C PHE A 146 -8.06 -5.50 -0.17
N ILE A 147 -7.10 -4.59 -0.03
CA ILE A 147 -5.68 -4.87 -0.23
C ILE A 147 -5.03 -4.95 1.15
N ILE A 148 -4.42 -6.07 1.48
CA ILE A 148 -3.81 -6.33 2.79
C ILE A 148 -2.32 -6.46 2.59
N MET A 149 -1.55 -5.68 3.34
CA MET A 149 -0.10 -5.61 3.18
C MET A 149 0.61 -5.89 4.49
N GLY A 150 1.73 -6.62 4.43
CA GLY A 150 2.63 -6.69 5.58
C GLY A 150 3.85 -7.58 5.36
N VAL A 151 4.46 -7.98 6.48
CA VAL A 151 5.76 -8.65 6.52
C VAL A 151 5.61 -10.02 7.15
N TRP A 152 5.62 -11.05 6.31
CA TRP A 152 5.63 -12.47 6.69
C TRP A 152 6.06 -13.32 5.49
N SER A 153 6.42 -14.57 5.76
CA SER A 153 6.90 -15.55 4.77
C SER A 153 5.85 -16.58 4.36
N GLU A 154 4.83 -16.74 5.20
CA GLU A 154 3.83 -17.79 5.13
C GLU A 154 2.71 -17.42 4.15
N ASP A 155 2.46 -18.28 3.19
CA ASP A 155 1.33 -18.12 2.27
C ASP A 155 0.01 -18.43 3.00
N ASN A 156 -1.09 -17.85 2.52
CA ASN A 156 -2.46 -18.15 2.96
C ASN A 156 -2.76 -17.84 4.44
N ILE A 157 -2.07 -16.86 5.05
CA ILE A 157 -2.27 -16.48 6.47
C ILE A 157 -3.73 -16.14 6.80
N LEU A 158 -4.47 -15.49 5.89
CA LEU A 158 -5.88 -15.16 6.12
C LEU A 158 -6.80 -16.38 6.01
N SER A 159 -6.47 -17.32 5.11
CA SER A 159 -7.22 -18.58 4.98
C SER A 159 -7.01 -19.51 6.18
N TYR A 160 -5.89 -19.36 6.90
CA TYR A 160 -5.68 -20.02 8.19
C TYR A 160 -6.68 -19.53 9.25
N TYR A 161 -6.94 -18.23 9.31
CA TYR A 161 -7.89 -17.63 10.25
C TYR A 161 -9.35 -17.85 9.86
N ASN A 162 -9.67 -17.79 8.55
CA ASN A 162 -11.01 -18.07 8.05
C ASN A 162 -10.94 -18.84 6.72
N ARG A 163 -11.27 -20.14 6.76
CA ARG A 163 -11.23 -21.03 5.59
C ARG A 163 -12.20 -20.61 4.48
N ASP A 164 -13.24 -19.85 4.78
CA ASP A 164 -14.19 -19.34 3.78
C ASP A 164 -13.55 -18.33 2.82
N LEU A 165 -12.41 -17.75 3.20
CA LEU A 165 -11.61 -16.89 2.32
C LEU A 165 -10.80 -17.68 1.29
N SER A 166 -10.77 -19.02 1.40
CA SER A 166 -10.12 -19.86 0.39
C SER A 166 -10.71 -19.57 -1.00
N ARG A 167 -9.84 -19.29 -1.97
CA ARG A 167 -10.18 -18.84 -3.34
C ARG A 167 -10.82 -17.45 -3.46
N ARG A 168 -11.04 -16.73 -2.36
CA ARG A 168 -11.49 -15.32 -2.34
C ARG A 168 -10.33 -14.33 -2.18
N ILE A 169 -9.11 -14.86 -2.07
CA ILE A 169 -7.85 -14.13 -1.91
C ILE A 169 -6.95 -14.43 -3.10
N GLU A 170 -6.36 -13.38 -3.66
CA GLU A 170 -5.16 -13.45 -4.50
C GLU A 170 -3.95 -13.01 -3.66
N GLU A 171 -2.82 -13.70 -3.77
CA GLU A 171 -1.61 -13.37 -3.02
C GLU A 171 -0.46 -13.02 -3.97
N ILE A 172 0.29 -11.97 -3.60
CA ILE A 172 1.54 -11.58 -4.22
C ILE A 172 2.62 -11.62 -3.14
N ASP A 173 3.51 -12.60 -3.26
CA ASP A 173 4.73 -12.71 -2.48
C ASP A 173 5.84 -11.92 -3.17
N VAL A 174 6.24 -10.78 -2.58
CA VAL A 174 7.25 -9.90 -3.15
C VAL A 174 8.64 -10.39 -2.74
N ARG A 175 9.21 -11.25 -3.60
CA ARG A 175 10.60 -11.73 -3.52
C ARG A 175 11.34 -11.38 -4.80
N TRP A 176 12.65 -11.25 -4.67
CA TRP A 176 13.56 -10.93 -5.78
C TRP A 176 14.49 -12.10 -6.01
N LYS A 177 14.68 -12.44 -7.29
CA LYS A 177 15.75 -13.34 -7.72
C LYS A 177 17.04 -12.55 -7.94
N ASN A 178 18.19 -13.22 -7.87
CA ASN A 178 19.48 -12.56 -8.06
C ASN A 178 19.60 -11.91 -9.44
N GLU A 179 19.05 -12.52 -10.48
CA GLU A 179 19.06 -11.96 -11.85
C GLU A 179 18.19 -10.69 -11.96
N GLU A 180 17.16 -10.55 -11.12
CA GLU A 180 16.33 -9.35 -11.07
C GLU A 180 17.02 -8.23 -10.28
N LEU A 181 17.70 -8.60 -9.20
CA LEU A 181 18.53 -7.69 -8.41
C LEU A 181 19.71 -7.13 -9.20
N GLU A 182 20.34 -7.96 -10.03
CA GLU A 182 21.41 -7.52 -10.93
C GLU A 182 20.90 -6.45 -11.90
N LYS A 183 19.71 -6.63 -12.49
CA LYS A 183 19.08 -5.60 -13.34
C LYS A 183 18.83 -4.29 -12.59
N VAL A 184 18.50 -4.34 -11.30
CA VAL A 184 18.37 -3.12 -10.48
C VAL A 184 19.71 -2.39 -10.36
N LEU A 185 20.82 -3.11 -10.17
CA LEU A 185 22.16 -2.52 -10.18
C LEU A 185 22.48 -1.89 -11.54
N GLU A 186 22.24 -2.60 -12.63
CA GLU A 186 22.48 -2.10 -13.98
C GLU A 186 21.67 -0.84 -14.31
N MET A 187 20.43 -0.76 -13.80
CA MET A 187 19.62 0.46 -13.91
C MET A 187 20.28 1.64 -13.18
N GLY A 188 20.86 1.38 -12.00
CA GLY A 188 21.65 2.37 -11.26
C GLY A 188 22.91 2.81 -12.00
N GLU A 189 23.69 1.85 -12.51
CA GLU A 189 24.88 2.06 -13.35
C GLU A 189 24.58 2.98 -14.53
N ARG A 190 23.55 2.67 -15.32
CA ARG A 190 23.13 3.48 -16.46
C ARG A 190 22.68 4.88 -16.03
N LYS A 191 21.96 5.00 -14.91
CA LYS A 191 21.44 6.29 -14.44
C LYS A 191 22.54 7.22 -13.95
N LEU A 192 23.60 6.65 -13.36
CA LEU A 192 24.76 7.37 -12.84
C LEU A 192 25.91 7.48 -13.85
N GLN A 193 25.84 6.77 -14.98
CA GLN A 193 26.91 6.66 -15.98
C GLN A 193 28.22 6.10 -15.41
N ILE A 194 28.08 5.04 -14.60
CA ILE A 194 29.18 4.32 -13.94
C ILE A 194 29.08 2.84 -14.26
N SER A 195 30.12 2.07 -13.92
CA SER A 195 30.06 0.62 -13.87
C SER A 195 30.68 0.10 -12.58
N PHE A 196 30.09 -0.92 -11.99
CA PHE A 196 30.70 -1.75 -10.95
C PHE A 196 31.43 -2.90 -11.65
N SER A 197 32.63 -3.23 -11.20
CA SER A 197 33.28 -4.46 -11.64
C SER A 197 32.55 -5.70 -11.11
N ASP A 198 32.71 -6.83 -11.79
CA ASP A 198 31.96 -8.07 -11.51
C ASP A 198 32.12 -8.55 -10.05
N ASN A 199 33.30 -8.41 -9.47
CA ASN A 199 33.54 -8.73 -8.06
C ASN A 199 32.72 -7.83 -7.11
N ILE A 200 32.59 -6.53 -7.42
CA ILE A 200 31.79 -5.59 -6.63
C ILE A 200 30.30 -5.92 -6.78
N LYS A 201 29.83 -6.17 -8.01
CA LYS A 201 28.43 -6.59 -8.25
C LYS A 201 28.09 -7.85 -7.46
N LYS A 202 28.94 -8.86 -7.55
CA LYS A 202 28.77 -10.13 -6.83
C LYS A 202 28.71 -9.90 -5.31
N SER A 203 29.64 -9.12 -4.75
CA SER A 203 29.61 -8.80 -3.31
C SER A 203 28.36 -8.03 -2.89
N ILE A 204 27.88 -7.08 -3.69
CA ILE A 204 26.63 -6.35 -3.40
C ILE A 204 25.43 -7.30 -3.44
N LEU A 205 25.36 -8.17 -4.44
CA LEU A 205 24.28 -9.16 -4.57
C LEU A 205 24.28 -10.12 -3.38
N ASP A 206 25.44 -10.69 -3.05
CA ASP A 206 25.61 -11.62 -1.92
C ASP A 206 25.21 -10.94 -0.59
N ASP A 207 25.72 -9.73 -0.33
CA ASP A 207 25.43 -8.98 0.90
C ASP A 207 23.98 -8.50 0.98
N SER A 208 23.31 -8.32 -0.16
CA SER A 208 21.90 -7.93 -0.20
C SER A 208 20.97 -9.04 0.27
N ASN A 209 21.41 -10.30 0.22
CA ASN A 209 20.65 -11.48 0.62
C ASN A 209 19.21 -11.49 0.08
N GLY A 210 19.05 -11.24 -1.23
CA GLY A 210 17.73 -11.22 -1.87
C GLY A 210 16.87 -9.99 -1.53
N ASN A 211 17.42 -8.98 -0.84
CA ASN A 211 16.70 -7.77 -0.44
C ASN A 211 17.03 -6.56 -1.31
N VAL A 212 16.08 -6.09 -2.11
CA VAL A 212 16.33 -4.96 -3.04
C VAL A 212 16.63 -3.64 -2.31
N GLY A 213 16.03 -3.43 -1.14
CA GLY A 213 16.31 -2.24 -0.32
C GLY A 213 17.73 -2.24 0.25
N LEU A 214 18.22 -3.41 0.66
CA LEU A 214 19.60 -3.57 1.12
C LEU A 214 20.59 -3.44 -0.04
N LEU A 215 20.28 -4.04 -1.20
CA LEU A 215 21.05 -3.89 -2.43
C LEU A 215 21.25 -2.40 -2.80
N GLN A 216 20.15 -1.64 -2.84
CA GLN A 216 20.20 -0.21 -3.15
C GLN A 216 20.99 0.58 -2.10
N LEU A 217 20.86 0.24 -0.82
CA LEU A 217 21.60 0.87 0.26
C LEU A 217 23.11 0.62 0.12
N ILE A 218 23.52 -0.63 -0.08
CA ILE A 218 24.94 -1.00 -0.23
C ILE A 218 25.51 -0.34 -1.48
N ALA A 219 24.85 -0.48 -2.63
CA ALA A 219 25.29 0.14 -3.88
C ALA A 219 25.43 1.66 -3.74
N GLY A 220 24.46 2.32 -3.10
CA GLY A 220 24.51 3.75 -2.81
C GLY A 220 25.71 4.14 -1.94
N LYS A 221 26.00 3.38 -0.87
CA LYS A 221 27.17 3.62 -0.03
C LYS A 221 28.48 3.41 -0.80
N VAL A 222 28.58 2.39 -1.66
CA VAL A 222 29.76 2.14 -2.50
C VAL A 222 30.00 3.29 -3.47
N CYS A 223 28.94 3.84 -4.08
CA CYS A 223 29.02 5.04 -4.90
C CYS A 223 29.60 6.22 -4.10
N LEU A 224 29.04 6.50 -2.92
CA LEU A 224 29.49 7.61 -2.06
C LEU A 224 30.95 7.44 -1.62
N ALA A 225 31.35 6.24 -1.18
CA ALA A 225 32.73 5.93 -0.81
C ALA A 225 33.70 6.07 -1.99
N SER A 226 33.21 5.93 -3.22
CA SER A 226 33.97 6.14 -4.45
C SER A 226 33.94 7.59 -4.96
N GLY A 227 33.30 8.51 -4.21
CA GLY A 227 33.15 9.92 -4.55
C GLY A 227 32.11 10.20 -5.64
N ILE A 228 31.13 9.31 -5.82
CA ILE A 228 30.05 9.45 -6.80
C ILE A 228 28.82 9.98 -6.07
N THR A 229 28.56 11.27 -6.23
CA THR A 229 27.44 11.98 -5.59
C THR A 229 26.36 12.42 -6.58
N ASP A 230 26.69 12.52 -7.86
CA ASP A 230 25.79 12.90 -8.93
C ASP A 230 26.24 12.29 -10.27
N ASN A 231 25.50 12.60 -11.34
CA ASN A 231 25.81 12.19 -12.72
C ASN A 231 26.80 13.15 -13.43
N ASN A 232 27.29 14.19 -12.76
CA ASN A 232 28.13 15.24 -13.37
C ASN A 232 29.63 15.01 -13.12
N SER A 233 29.98 14.04 -12.29
CA SER A 233 31.36 13.78 -11.87
C SER A 233 32.02 12.69 -12.73
N ARG A 234 32.45 13.07 -13.94
CA ARG A 234 33.28 12.28 -14.89
C ARG A 234 32.61 11.00 -15.42
N SER A 235 32.10 11.07 -16.64
CA SER A 235 31.48 9.96 -17.38
C SER A 235 32.38 8.71 -17.46
N ASN A 236 31.78 7.52 -17.31
CA ASN A 236 32.38 6.19 -17.51
C ASN A 236 33.43 5.77 -16.47
N ARG A 237 33.16 6.01 -15.19
CA ARG A 237 34.02 5.50 -14.10
C ARG A 237 33.65 4.07 -13.73
N THR A 238 34.64 3.18 -13.74
CA THR A 238 34.51 1.83 -13.18
C THR A 238 34.88 1.85 -11.70
N ILE A 239 33.97 1.44 -10.81
CA ILE A 239 34.23 1.16 -9.40
C ILE A 239 34.75 -0.27 -9.29
N SER A 240 36.04 -0.42 -8.99
CA SER A 240 36.70 -1.72 -8.84
C SER A 240 37.38 -1.93 -7.48
N ASN A 241 37.46 -0.90 -6.65
CA ASN A 241 38.15 -0.98 -5.36
C ASN A 241 37.26 -1.59 -4.27
N ILE A 242 37.62 -2.80 -3.82
CA ILE A 242 36.89 -3.54 -2.78
C ILE A 242 36.95 -2.88 -1.40
N ASN A 243 37.94 -2.00 -1.16
CA ASN A 243 38.01 -1.24 0.10
C ASN A 243 36.81 -0.29 0.25
N SER A 244 36.22 0.16 -0.86
CA SER A 244 34.98 0.93 -0.84
C SER A 244 33.80 0.12 -0.29
N LEU A 245 33.81 -1.22 -0.42
CA LEU A 245 32.81 -2.10 0.21
C LEU A 245 33.10 -2.35 1.69
N ALA A 246 34.37 -2.52 2.06
CA ALA A 246 34.77 -2.79 3.45
C ALA A 246 34.36 -1.65 4.40
N ASN A 247 34.37 -0.40 3.93
CA ASN A 247 33.91 0.76 4.68
C ASN A 247 32.37 0.90 4.76
N CYS A 248 31.62 0.04 4.07
CA CYS A 248 30.16 0.14 3.95
C CYS A 248 29.40 -0.94 4.74
N ARG A 249 30.07 -2.04 5.08
CA ARG A 249 29.61 -3.11 5.98
C ARG A 249 29.71 -2.63 7.43
#